data_AF-A0A355DTC3-F1
#
_entry.id   AF-A0A355DTC3-F1
#
_cell.length_a   1.000
_cell.length_b   1.000
_cell.length_c   1.000
_cell.angle_alpha   90.00
_cell.angle_beta   90.00
_cell.angle_gamma   90.00
#
_symmetry.space_group_name_H-M   'P 1'
#
loop_
_entity.id
_entity.type
_entity.pdbx_description
1 polymer ?
#
loop_
_entity_poly.entity_id
_entity_poly.type
_entity_poly.pdbx_seq_one_letter_code
_entity_poly.pdbx_strand_id
1 'polypeptide(L)'
;GIPPNIVKDVLVLEYGNPQSLDIIKNHESELAAVLVEPVQTSNLSLQPKEFLQQLRQLTKDGGIALIFDEMVSGFRIHPGGAQAWFG
;
A
#
# COMPACT_ATOMS: atom_id res chain seq x y z
N GLY A 1 9.98 -18.03 -17.22
CA GLY A 1 9.65 -18.09 -15.78
C GLY A 1 10.11 -16.81 -15.10
N ILE A 2 9.62 -16.50 -13.90
CA ILE A 2 10.06 -15.32 -13.13
C ILE A 2 11.48 -15.61 -12.57
N PRO A 3 12.47 -14.75 -12.83
CA PRO A 3 13.81 -14.89 -12.27
C PRO A 3 13.79 -14.87 -10.72
N PRO A 4 14.48 -15.81 -10.03
CA PRO A 4 14.45 -15.89 -8.57
C PRO A 4 15.00 -14.64 -7.85
N ASN A 5 15.87 -13.89 -8.51
CA ASN A 5 16.47 -12.68 -7.95
C ASN A 5 15.46 -11.54 -7.78
N ILE A 6 14.42 -11.45 -8.61
CA ILE A 6 13.38 -10.40 -8.49
C ILE A 6 12.60 -10.53 -7.18
N VAL A 7 12.42 -11.77 -6.69
CA VAL A 7 11.63 -12.03 -5.47
C VAL A 7 12.39 -11.62 -4.20
N LYS A 8 13.72 -11.47 -4.27
CA LYS A 8 14.55 -11.14 -3.11
C LYS A 8 14.33 -9.72 -2.60
N ASP A 9 13.92 -8.81 -3.48
CA ASP A 9 13.73 -7.38 -3.16
C ASP A 9 12.24 -7.04 -2.90
N VAL A 10 11.39 -8.05 -2.73
CA VAL A 10 9.94 -7.89 -2.54
C VAL A 10 9.51 -8.53 -1.23
N LEU A 11 8.86 -7.72 -0.39
CA LEU A 11 8.17 -8.17 0.80
C LEU A 11 6.66 -8.16 0.54
N VAL A 12 6.00 -9.31 0.68
CA VAL A 12 4.54 -9.44 0.53
C VAL A 12 3.90 -9.47 1.90
N LEU A 13 2.97 -8.56 2.14
CA LEU A 13 2.30 -8.37 3.42
C LEU A 13 0.78 -8.46 3.28
N GLU A 14 0.09 -8.69 4.40
CA GLU A 14 -1.37 -8.78 4.44
C GLU A 14 -2.00 -7.38 4.48
N TYR A 15 -2.90 -7.09 3.53
CA TYR A 15 -3.54 -5.79 3.43
C TYR A 15 -4.61 -5.59 4.52
N GLY A 16 -4.57 -4.45 5.22
CA GLY A 16 -5.50 -4.13 6.30
C GLY A 16 -5.15 -4.74 7.67
N ASN A 17 -4.09 -5.55 7.75
CA ASN A 17 -3.61 -6.15 9.00
C ASN A 17 -2.60 -5.19 9.68
N PRO A 18 -2.85 -4.72 10.93
CA PRO A 18 -1.94 -3.80 11.63
C PRO A 18 -0.50 -4.30 11.75
N GLN A 19 -0.29 -5.61 11.85
CA GLN A 19 1.03 -6.23 11.94
C GLN A 19 1.89 -5.95 10.69
N SER A 20 1.26 -5.74 9.53
CA SER A 20 1.95 -5.32 8.31
C SER A 20 2.59 -3.94 8.47
N LEU A 21 1.98 -3.03 9.22
CA LEU A 21 2.55 -1.70 9.49
C LEU A 21 3.79 -1.80 10.40
N ASP A 22 3.74 -2.68 11.40
CA ASP A 22 4.89 -2.93 12.28
C ASP A 22 6.07 -3.50 11.49
N ILE A 23 5.81 -4.42 10.56
CA ILE A 23 6.85 -4.97 9.69
C ILE A 23 7.44 -3.89 8.78
N ILE A 24 6.61 -3.05 8.14
CA ILE A 24 7.11 -1.93 7.32
C ILE A 24 8.00 -1.01 8.14
N LYS A 25 7.59 -0.68 9.37
CA LYS A 25 8.37 0.15 10.28
C LYS A 25 9.71 -0.47 10.66
N ASN A 26 9.75 -1.78 10.87
CA ASN A 26 11.00 -2.48 11.19
C ASN A 26 12.01 -2.51 10.03
N HIS A 27 11.53 -2.32 8.79
CA HIS A 27 12.36 -2.27 7.57
C HIS A 27 12.44 -0.85 6.97
N GLU A 28 12.12 0.18 7.74
CA GLU A 28 11.98 1.56 7.25
C GLU A 28 13.21 2.08 6.50
N SER A 29 14.42 1.73 6.96
CA SER A 29 15.69 2.12 6.34
C SER A 29 16.06 1.33 5.09
N GLU A 30 15.38 0.23 4.81
CA GLU A 30 15.66 -0.68 3.69
C GLU A 30 14.63 -0.52 2.55
N LEU A 31 13.41 -0.11 2.87
CA LEU A 31 12.31 -0.02 1.93
C LEU A 31 12.41 1.23 1.05
N ALA A 32 12.51 1.03 -0.27
CA ALA A 32 12.38 2.11 -1.24
C ALA A 32 10.92 2.57 -1.40
N ALA A 33 9.97 1.63 -1.39
CA ALA A 33 8.56 1.91 -1.66
C ALA A 33 7.61 0.90 -1.02
N VAL A 34 6.36 1.30 -0.85
CA VAL A 34 5.21 0.43 -0.61
C VAL A 34 4.22 0.61 -1.77
N LEU A 35 3.90 -0.47 -2.46
CA LEU A 35 2.85 -0.52 -3.50
C LEU A 35 1.58 -1.12 -2.90
N VAL A 36 0.44 -0.45 -3.07
CA VAL A 36 -0.85 -0.94 -2.58
C VAL A 36 -1.97 -0.62 -3.57
N GLU A 37 -2.87 -1.56 -3.80
CA GLU A 37 -4.16 -1.32 -4.44
C GLU A 37 -5.15 -0.89 -3.33
N PRO A 38 -5.55 0.39 -3.23
CA PRO A 38 -6.29 0.89 -2.06
C PRO A 38 -7.67 0.24 -1.88
N VAL A 39 -8.26 -0.21 -2.98
CA VAL A 39 -9.47 -1.04 -2.99
C VAL A 39 -9.16 -2.24 -3.87
N GLN A 40 -8.92 -3.40 -3.25
CA GLN A 40 -8.51 -4.60 -3.98
C GLN A 40 -9.64 -5.13 -4.86
N THR A 41 -9.39 -5.28 -6.17
CA THR A 41 -10.35 -5.89 -7.11
C THR A 41 -10.77 -7.31 -6.72
N SER A 42 -9.88 -8.05 -6.06
CA SER A 42 -10.16 -9.39 -5.53
C SER A 42 -11.07 -9.38 -4.30
N ASN A 43 -11.20 -8.25 -3.59
CA ASN A 43 -12.00 -8.12 -2.39
C ASN A 43 -12.51 -6.67 -2.17
N LEU A 44 -13.57 -6.31 -2.90
CA LEU A 44 -14.14 -4.96 -2.89
C LEU A 44 -14.72 -4.50 -1.53
N SER A 45 -15.02 -5.43 -0.63
CA SER A 45 -15.54 -5.10 0.71
C SER A 45 -14.44 -4.69 1.69
N LEU A 46 -13.18 -5.01 1.40
CA LEU A 46 -12.04 -4.64 2.23
C LEU A 46 -11.54 -3.24 1.86
N GLN A 47 -11.97 -2.24 2.65
CA GLN A 47 -11.61 -0.82 2.47
C GLN A 47 -11.10 -0.21 3.78
N PRO A 48 -9.90 -0.61 4.25
CA PRO A 48 -9.42 -0.29 5.59
C PRO A 48 -8.84 1.14 5.63
N LYS A 49 -9.73 2.13 5.73
CA LYS A 49 -9.38 3.56 5.73
C LYS A 49 -8.31 3.92 6.76
N GLU A 50 -8.48 3.47 8.01
CA GLU A 50 -7.53 3.75 9.09
C GLU A 50 -6.14 3.17 8.81
N PHE A 51 -6.07 1.95 8.25
CA PHE A 51 -4.82 1.33 7.84
C PHE A 51 -4.12 2.16 6.75
N LEU A 52 -4.84 2.62 5.72
CA LEU A 52 -4.27 3.45 4.65
C LEU A 52 -3.73 4.79 5.17
N GLN A 53 -4.44 5.41 6.12
CA GLN A 53 -3.99 6.66 6.75
C GLN A 53 -2.74 6.44 7.59
N GLN A 54 -2.69 5.36 8.38
CA GLN A 54 -1.50 5.00 9.15
C GLN A 54 -0.32 4.66 8.23
N LEU A 55 -0.56 3.93 7.14
CA LEU A 55 0.44 3.62 6.12
C LEU A 55 0.98 4.89 5.46
N ARG A 56 0.12 5.87 5.16
CA ARG A 56 0.53 7.18 4.60
C ARG A 56 1.41 7.96 5.56
N GLN A 57 1.10 7.94 6.85
CA GLN A 57 1.92 8.60 7.86
C GLN A 57 3.27 7.88 8.01
N LEU A 58 3.25 6.56 8.17
CA LEU A 58 4.45 5.73 8.30
C LEU A 58 5.42 5.92 7.13
N THR A 59 4.92 5.82 5.90
CA THR A 59 5.75 6.01 4.68
C THR A 59 6.29 7.43 4.54
N LYS A 60 5.50 8.44 4.94
CA LYS A 60 5.94 9.83 4.96
C LYS A 60 7.09 10.05 5.96
N ASP A 61 6.95 9.51 7.17
CA ASP A 61 7.94 9.69 8.24
C ASP A 61 9.25 8.97 7.91
N GLY A 62 9.18 7.81 7.26
CA GLY A 62 10.35 7.04 6.85
C GLY A 62 10.96 7.39 5.50
N GLY A 63 10.41 8.38 4.79
CA GLY A 63 10.89 8.73 3.45
C GLY A 63 10.69 7.62 2.42
N ILE A 64 9.72 6.72 2.65
CA ILE A 64 9.37 5.60 1.77
C ILE A 64 8.36 6.09 0.74
N ALA A 65 8.55 5.74 -0.53
CA ALA A 65 7.56 6.08 -1.56
C ALA A 65 6.28 5.24 -1.39
N LEU A 66 5.14 5.88 -1.11
CA LEU A 66 3.84 5.19 -1.16
C LEU A 66 3.24 5.32 -2.56
N ILE A 67 3.04 4.18 -3.22
CA ILE A 67 2.50 4.07 -4.57
C ILE A 67 1.12 3.43 -4.47
N PHE A 68 0.08 4.18 -4.86
CA PHE A 68 -1.26 3.64 -5.01
C PHE A 68 -1.44 3.13 -6.43
N ASP A 69 -1.70 1.82 -6.58
CA ASP A 69 -2.16 1.25 -7.84
C ASP A 69 -3.66 1.53 -7.98
N GLU A 70 -3.97 2.52 -8.80
CA GLU A 70 -5.33 3.00 -9.05
C GLU A 70 -5.81 2.72 -10.47
N MET A 71 -5.24 1.71 -11.13
CA MET A 71 -5.66 1.34 -12.50
C MET A 71 -7.17 1.05 -12.60
N VAL A 72 -7.80 0.64 -11.50
CA VAL A 72 -9.25 0.36 -11.43
C VAL A 72 -10.03 1.43 -10.65
N SER A 73 -9.52 1.88 -9.50
CA SER A 73 -10.21 2.84 -8.63
C SER A 73 -10.13 4.29 -9.12
N GLY A 74 -9.09 4.65 -9.88
CA GLY A 74 -8.85 5.99 -10.37
C GLY A 74 -10.02 6.52 -11.18
N PHE A 75 -10.52 7.71 -10.83
CA PHE A 75 -11.70 8.36 -11.41
C PHE A 75 -13.02 7.56 -11.31
N ARG A 76 -13.02 6.37 -10.69
CA ARG A 76 -14.18 5.50 -10.57
C ARG A 76 -14.86 5.65 -9.21
N ILE A 77 -14.08 5.61 -8.14
CA ILE A 77 -14.61 5.77 -6.78
C ILE A 77 -14.82 7.25 -6.42
N HIS A 78 -13.97 8.12 -6.96
CA HIS A 78 -14.01 9.57 -6.77
C HIS A 78 -13.22 10.24 -7.91
N PRO A 79 -13.53 11.49 -8.33
CA PRO A 79 -12.75 12.21 -9.35
C PRO A 79 -11.25 12.35 -9.03
N GLY A 80 -10.91 12.34 -7.74
CA GLY A 80 -9.52 12.36 -7.25
C GLY A 80 -8.96 10.97 -6.86
N GLY A 81 -9.60 9.88 -7.30
CA GLY A 81 -9.19 8.51 -6.96
C GLY A 81 -9.42 8.14 -5.49
N ALA A 82 -8.88 6.98 -5.12
CA ALA A 82 -8.88 6.45 -3.77
C ALA A 82 -8.12 7.36 -2.80
N GLN A 83 -7.10 8.08 -3.27
CA GLN A 83 -6.43 9.12 -2.48
C GLN A 83 -7.41 10.16 -1.93
N ALA A 84 -8.25 10.74 -2.79
CA ALA A 84 -9.25 11.72 -2.34
C ALA A 84 -10.41 11.07 -1.56
N TRP A 85 -10.72 9.81 -1.84
CA TRP A 85 -11.80 9.08 -1.14
C TRP A 85 -11.43 8.72 0.32
N PHE A 86 -10.20 8.26 0.56
CA PHE A 86 -9.74 7.87 1.89
C PHE A 86 -9.10 9.02 2.67
N GLY A 87 -8.75 10.12 2.01
CA GLY A 87 -8.09 11.29 2.61
C GLY A 87 -6.65 11.01 3.01
#